data_AF-A0A2U1ADQ7-F1
#
_entry.id   AF-A0A2U1ADQ7-F1
#
_cell.length_a   1.000
_cell.length_b   1.000
_cell.length_c   1.000
_cell.angle_alpha   90.00
_cell.angle_beta   90.00
_cell.angle_gamma   90.00
#
_symmetry.space_group_name_H-M   'P 1'
#
loop_
_entity.id
_entity.type
_entity.pdbx_description
1 polymer ?
#
loop_
_entity_poly.entity_id
_entity_poly.type
_entity_poly.pdbx_seq_one_letter_code
_entity_poly.pdbx_strand_id
1 'polypeptide(L)' 'MENRRSYEYMGFDMTAGVDGSHEAGFFVSTQIIQSLTDAENANVPVDGIAAGRFPTQDNAFDAAFDRIREAIDSRLRAAS' A
#
# COMPACT_ATOMS: atom_id res chain seq x y z
N MET A 1 -8.08 12.36 8.78
CA MET A 1 -8.13 12.83 7.38
C MET A 1 -7.04 12.06 6.68
N GLU A 2 -7.43 11.22 5.73
CA GLU A 2 -6.50 10.34 5.03
C GLU A 2 -5.53 11.14 4.16
N ASN A 3 -4.24 10.85 4.31
CA ASN A 3 -3.19 11.29 3.39
C ASN A 3 -2.91 10.17 2.40
N ARG A 4 -2.83 10.50 1.11
CA ARG A 4 -2.58 9.52 0.05
C ARG A 4 -1.28 9.79 -0.67
N ARG A 5 -0.54 8.73 -0.97
CA ARG A 5 0.65 8.74 -1.80
C ARG A 5 0.54 7.67 -2.87
N SER A 6 1.10 7.95 -4.03
CA SER A 6 1.14 7.02 -5.16
C SER A 6 2.52 6.95 -5.76
N TYR A 7 2.96 5.75 -6.13
CA TYR A 7 4.26 5.47 -6.76
C TYR A 7 4.14 4.36 -7.80
N GLU A 8 4.91 4.44 -8.88
CA GLU A 8 5.03 3.36 -9.85
C GLU A 8 6.00 2.27 -9.35
N TYR A 9 5.63 1.01 -9.55
CA TYR A 9 6.50 -0.15 -9.32
C TYR A 9 6.17 -1.29 -10.29
N MET A 10 7.16 -1.71 -11.08
CA MET A 10 7.07 -2.86 -12.01
C MET A 10 5.85 -2.83 -12.95
N GLY A 11 5.48 -1.65 -13.47
CA GLY A 11 4.33 -1.52 -14.36
C GLY A 11 2.98 -1.42 -13.64
N PHE A 12 2.98 -1.18 -12.32
CA PHE A 12 1.78 -0.89 -11.54
C PHE A 12 1.91 0.45 -10.82
N ASP A 13 0.84 1.23 -10.81
CA ASP A 13 0.65 2.33 -9.87
C ASP A 13 0.18 1.78 -8.52
N MET A 14 0.99 1.95 -7.49
CA MET A 14 0.68 1.62 -6.11
C MET A 14 0.16 2.87 -5.42
N THR A 15 -1.02 2.80 -4.80
CA THR A 15 -1.59 3.89 -4.01
C THR A 15 -1.81 3.42 -2.58
N ALA A 16 -1.23 4.14 -1.62
CA ALA A 16 -1.45 3.93 -0.19
C ALA A 16 -2.15 5.14 0.42
N GLY A 17 -3.07 4.88 1.34
CA GLY A 17 -3.72 5.85 2.18
C GLY A 17 -3.39 5.59 3.64
N VAL A 18 -3.01 6.64 4.37
CA VAL A 18 -2.71 6.60 5.80
C VAL A 18 -3.57 7.62 6.52
N ASP A 19 -4.23 7.20 7.60
CA ASP A 19 -4.95 8.07 8.52
C ASP A 19 -4.39 7.91 9.94
N GLY A 20 -4.93 8.68 10.90
CA GLY A 20 -4.50 8.71 12.28
C GLY A 20 -3.81 10.01 12.66
N SER A 21 -3.19 10.00 13.83
CA SER A 21 -2.55 11.17 14.43
C SER A 21 -1.38 10.73 15.31
N HIS A 22 -0.57 11.69 15.75
CA HIS A 22 0.52 11.43 16.70
C HIS A 22 0.01 10.91 18.06
N GLU A 23 -1.22 11.22 18.45
CA GLU A 23 -1.79 10.79 19.73
C GLU A 23 -2.30 9.33 19.69
N ALA A 24 -2.89 8.92 18.57
CA ALA A 24 -3.49 7.59 18.41
C ALA A 24 -2.65 6.62 17.56
N GLY A 25 -1.53 7.09 17.00
CA GLY A 25 -0.75 6.39 15.99
C GLY A 25 -1.39 6.46 14.60
N PHE A 26 -0.53 6.42 13.58
CA PHE A 26 -0.92 6.35 12.18
C PHE A 26 -1.22 4.90 11.79
N PHE A 27 -2.13 4.71 10.83
CA PHE A 27 -2.49 3.38 10.33
C PHE A 27 -2.81 3.46 8.85
N VAL A 28 -2.59 2.34 8.16
CA VAL A 28 -2.90 2.23 6.74
C VAL A 28 -4.41 2.04 6.60
N SER A 29 -5.06 2.96 5.89
CA SER A 29 -6.52 2.94 5.64
C SER A 29 -6.85 2.39 4.25
N THR A 30 -5.97 2.59 3.28
CA THR A 30 -6.20 2.20 1.88
C THR A 30 -4.93 1.64 1.27
N GLN A 31 -5.04 0.58 0.49
CA GLN A 31 -3.97 0.08 -0.38
C GLN A 31 -4.57 -0.42 -1.69
N ILE A 32 -4.13 0.14 -2.81
CA ILE A 32 -4.66 -0.16 -4.15
C ILE A 32 -3.47 -0.31 -5.09
N ILE A 33 -3.60 -1.24 -6.04
CA ILE A 33 -2.74 -1.30 -7.22
C ILE A 33 -3.58 -1.08 -8.47
N GLN A 34 -2.97 -0.48 -9.48
CA GLN A 34 -3.52 -0.33 -10.81
C GLN A 34 -2.44 -0.71 -11.82
N SER A 35 -2.72 -1.63 -12.74
CA SER A 35 -1.80 -1.95 -13.83
C SER A 35 -1.71 -0.77 -14.79
N LEU A 36 -0.49 -0.50 -15.27
CA LEU A 36 -0.22 0.52 -16.29
C LEU A 36 -0.34 -0.02 -17.71
N THR A 37 -0.27 -1.34 -17.87
CA THR A 37 -0.37 -2.02 -19.17
C THR A 37 -1.77 -2.50 -19.48
N ASP A 38 -2.53 -2.83 -18.42
CA ASP A 38 -3.87 -3.40 -18.51
C ASP A 38 -4.84 -2.61 -17.62
N ALA A 39 -6.14 -2.67 -17.90
CA ALA A 39 -7.15 -1.98 -17.10
C ALA A 39 -7.44 -2.66 -15.74
N GLU A 40 -6.48 -3.40 -15.19
CA GLU A 40 -6.64 -4.11 -13.92
C GLU A 40 -6.44 -3.16 -12.73
N ASN A 41 -7.41 -3.13 -11.82
CA ASN A 41 -7.30 -2.46 -10.54
C ASN A 41 -7.66 -3.44 -9.42
N ALA A 42 -6.87 -3.45 -8.34
CA ALA A 42 -7.09 -4.35 -7.23
C ALA A 42 -6.82 -3.69 -5.88
N ASN A 43 -7.67 -3.98 -4.90
CA ASN A 43 -7.36 -3.65 -3.50
C ASN A 43 -6.32 -4.62 -2.97
N VAL A 44 -5.37 -4.10 -2.20
CA VAL A 44 -4.41 -4.91 -1.45
C VAL A 44 -4.88 -4.98 0.00
N PRO A 45 -5.02 -6.18 0.60
CA PRO A 45 -5.41 -6.32 2.00
C PRO A 45 -4.44 -5.60 2.93
N VAL A 46 -4.97 -4.87 3.91
CA VAL A 46 -4.20 -4.30 5.02
C VAL A 46 -3.97 -5.41 6.04
N ASP A 47 -2.90 -6.18 5.84
CA ASP A 47 -2.49 -7.27 6.71
C ASP A 47 -0.96 -7.25 6.92
N GLY A 48 -0.45 -8.22 7.69
CA GLY A 48 0.98 -8.36 7.94
C GLY A 48 1.59 -7.10 8.54
N ILE A 49 2.67 -6.60 7.93
CA ILE A 49 3.38 -5.41 8.40
C ILE A 49 2.51 -4.15 8.37
N ALA A 50 1.52 -4.06 7.46
CA ALA A 50 0.65 -2.89 7.30
C ALA A 50 -0.52 -2.83 8.30
N ALA A 51 -0.80 -3.92 9.05
CA ALA A 51 -1.92 -3.99 10.00
C ALA A 51 -1.68 -3.21 11.32
N GLY A 52 -0.47 -2.69 11.52
CA GLY A 52 -0.05 -2.04 12.75
C GLY A 52 -0.50 -0.60 12.92
N ARG A 53 -0.19 -0.07 14.12
CA ARG A 53 -0.17 1.36 14.41
C ARG A 53 1.28 1.84 14.39
N PHE A 54 1.53 2.94 13.72
CA PHE A 54 2.86 3.48 13.48
C PHE A 54 3.05 4.81 14.21
N PRO A 55 4.27 5.07 14.73
CA PRO A 55 4.57 6.31 15.44
C PRO A 55 4.61 7.53 14.50
N THR A 56 4.89 7.31 13.22
CA THR A 56 4.96 8.36 12.20
C THR A 56 4.14 7.96 10.97
N GLN A 57 3.70 8.97 10.22
CA GLN A 57 2.98 8.76 8.96
C GLN A 57 3.87 8.09 7.90
N ASP A 58 5.15 8.46 7.84
CA ASP A 58 6.08 7.85 6.89
C ASP A 58 6.30 6.36 7.16
N ASN A 59 6.41 5.94 8.43
CA ASN A 59 6.52 4.51 8.75
C ASN A 59 5.27 3.72 8.32
N ALA A 60 4.08 4.32 8.41
CA ALA A 60 2.85 3.69 7.93
C ALA A 60 2.84 3.58 6.40
N PHE A 61 3.34 4.60 5.69
CA PHE A 61 3.49 4.54 4.24
C PHE A 61 4.51 3.49 3.83
N ASP A 62 5.67 3.43 4.47
CA ASP A 62 6.71 2.43 4.16
C ASP A 62 6.15 1.01 4.30
N ALA A 63 5.47 0.72 5.43
CA ALA A 63 4.82 -0.57 5.64
C ALA A 63 3.72 -0.87 4.61
N ALA A 64 2.94 0.13 4.20
CA ALA A 64 1.94 -0.03 3.16
C ALA A 64 2.59 -0.38 1.81
N PHE A 65 3.60 0.38 1.39
CA PHE A 65 4.25 0.15 0.10
C PHE A 65 5.03 -1.16 0.06
N ASP A 66 5.67 -1.56 1.15
CA ASP A 66 6.30 -2.89 1.24
C ASP A 66 5.27 -3.99 1.04
N ARG A 67 4.12 -3.88 1.71
CA ARG A 67 3.04 -4.86 1.57
C ARG A 67 2.44 -4.90 0.16
N ILE A 68 2.31 -3.75 -0.48
CA ILE A 68 1.84 -3.65 -1.87
C ILE A 68 2.85 -4.27 -2.84
N ARG A 69 4.16 -4.01 -2.66
CA ARG A 69 5.22 -4.64 -3.47
C ARG A 69 5.16 -6.16 -3.37
N GLU A 70 5.04 -6.71 -2.17
CA GLU A 70 4.86 -8.16 -1.97
C GLU A 70 3.64 -8.71 -2.73
N ALA A 71 2.54 -7.95 -2.74
CA ALA A 71 1.32 -8.34 -3.45
C ALA A 71 1.50 -8.30 -4.98
N ILE A 72 2.27 -7.36 -5.52
CA ILE A 72 2.61 -7.29 -6.94
C ILE A 72 3.57 -8.43 -7.31
N ASP A 73 4.64 -8.61 -6.55
CA ASP A 73 5.62 -9.67 -6.77
C ASP A 73 4.96 -11.06 -6.78
N SER A 74 4.02 -11.30 -5.86
CA SER A 74 3.26 -12.56 -5.82
C SER A 74 2.38 -12.75 -7.06
N ARG A 75 1.78 -11.69 -7.61
CA ARG A 75 0.96 -11.77 -8.84
C ARG A 75 1.83 -12.07 -10.05
N LEU A 76 2.96 -11.37 -10.19
CA LEU A 76 3.90 -11.58 -11.29
C LEU A 76 4.48 -13.00 -11.29
N ARG A 77 4.80 -13.55 -10.10
CA ARG A 77 5.23 -14.94 -9.95
C ARG A 77 4.15 -15.96 -10.30
N ALA A 78 2.88 -15.64 -10.08
CA ALA A 78 1.77 -16.53 -10.44
C ALA A 78 1.44 -16.48 -11.95
N ALA A 79 1.84 -15.42 -12.64
CA ALA A 79 1.64 -15.23 -14.07
C ALA A 79 2.81 -15.75 -14.94
N SER A 80 3.91 -16.20 -14.32
CA SER A 80 5.09 -16.80 -14.98
C SER A 80 5.04 -18.31 -14.98
#